data_AF-A0A3B1D864-F1
#
_entry.id   AF-A0A3B1D864-F1
#
_cell.length_a   1.000
_cell.length_b   1.000
_cell.length_c   1.000
_cell.angle_alpha   90.00
_cell.angle_beta   90.00
_cell.angle_gamma   90.00
#
_symmetry.space_group_name_H-M   'P 1'
#
loop_
_entity.id
_entity.type
_entity.pdbx_description
1 polymer ?
#
loop_
_entity_poly.entity_id
_entity_poly.type
_entity_poly.pdbx_seq_one_letter_code
_entity_poly.pdbx_strand_id
1 'polypeptide(L)'
;MSDKFIIPQWSNKVAPCGGVDGCPAYTDIAGALHALSTGDAHKAWRIMMESHPLRAILGRVCYSFCEKPCNRGEYDTPISIQMLEAVIGDNGFDPEFRPELAPRNGKKVIIIGSGPAGLVAAWYLNIHGFETVIFEADEKAGGVLRYGIPAYRLPKDVLDREIKLIKDSGVEIRLDSRMTDEKLEKLIAKSEYHAAIVASGAGISKSAGIEGEDKTVNGIYFLREVNADSEKTPDYTGKKVVVIGGGNVAMDSCRSSIRLGAESVTVVYRRTAAMMPAHEHEVNQAIEEGIVFRFLTTPESYDGKELTVRMMSLGTQDSSGRRRPEPTDQVEKMAADVVIMAIGQNPELWKSCERDNVYLVGDAAEDSMGTVIHAIASGKAAAESICRDLAGKEMFAPLAEEVSYKKLNIDRYFEPKMRLRTFSAPASQRRSGFEPVDSVVSLEEGVVEADRCFRCGMCLGGINSDCDWCFRACDEKDGINKFMVEWNHTGPLFEISSDCDGCGKCWEDCPRYVVTPVEIENDEE
;
A
#
# COMPACT_ATOMS: atom_id res chain seq x y z
N MET A 1 6.29 52.43 -10.92
CA MET A 1 5.41 51.24 -10.98
C MET A 1 6.33 50.16 -11.48
N SER A 2 6.57 49.11 -10.70
CA SER A 2 7.37 47.98 -11.19
C SER A 2 6.62 47.39 -12.38
N ASP A 3 7.29 47.29 -13.52
CA ASP A 3 6.73 46.60 -14.67
C ASP A 3 6.71 45.11 -14.32
N LYS A 4 5.50 44.53 -14.31
CA LYS A 4 5.29 43.11 -14.06
C LYS A 4 5.33 42.36 -15.38
N PHE A 5 6.22 41.40 -15.49
CA PHE A 5 6.34 40.54 -16.67
C PHE A 5 5.92 39.11 -16.32
N ILE A 6 5.29 38.42 -17.26
CA ILE A 6 4.94 37.01 -17.11
C ILE A 6 5.94 36.20 -17.90
N ILE A 7 6.62 35.27 -17.23
CA ILE A 7 7.61 34.39 -17.85
C ILE A 7 7.27 32.92 -17.62
N PRO A 8 7.74 32.00 -18.48
CA PRO A 8 7.55 30.58 -18.28
C PRO A 8 8.45 30.04 -17.16
N GLN A 9 7.89 29.20 -16.29
CA GLN A 9 8.64 28.42 -15.31
C GLN A 9 8.33 26.94 -15.46
N TRP A 10 9.37 26.13 -15.73
CA TRP A 10 9.27 24.68 -15.69
C TRP A 10 9.46 24.18 -14.26
N SER A 11 8.55 23.34 -13.80
CA SER A 11 8.68 22.62 -12.54
C SER A 11 7.90 21.32 -12.62
N ASN A 12 8.52 20.21 -12.18
CA ASN A 12 7.76 18.99 -11.99
C ASN A 12 6.71 19.21 -10.90
N LYS A 13 5.53 18.67 -11.13
CA LYS A 13 4.35 18.72 -10.29
C LYS A 13 3.99 17.29 -9.87
N VAL A 14 3.10 17.16 -8.90
CA VAL A 14 2.67 15.85 -8.41
C VAL A 14 1.47 15.35 -9.23
N ALA A 15 1.55 14.10 -9.69
CA ALA A 15 0.41 13.39 -10.24
C ALA A 15 -0.55 12.99 -9.12
N PRO A 16 -1.88 13.05 -9.32
CA PRO A 16 -2.86 12.77 -8.26
C PRO A 16 -2.77 11.34 -7.71
N CYS A 17 -2.28 10.39 -8.52
CA CYS A 17 -2.05 9.02 -8.07
C CYS A 17 -0.97 8.89 -6.98
N GLY A 18 0.03 9.77 -6.99
CA GLY A 18 1.05 9.91 -5.92
C GLY A 18 0.77 11.10 -4.99
N GLY A 19 -0.40 11.73 -5.12
CA GLY A 19 -0.80 12.93 -4.39
C GLY A 19 -1.58 12.66 -3.10
N VAL A 20 -2.29 13.67 -2.61
CA VAL A 20 -2.90 13.68 -1.27
C VAL A 20 -3.96 12.59 -1.12
N ASP A 21 -4.83 12.46 -2.12
CA ASP A 21 -5.92 11.47 -2.14
C ASP A 21 -5.52 10.14 -2.84
N GLY A 22 -4.23 10.01 -3.19
CA GLY A 22 -3.68 8.90 -3.96
C GLY A 22 -2.99 7.84 -3.10
N CYS A 23 -1.72 7.56 -3.43
CA CYS A 23 -0.90 6.62 -2.69
C CYS A 23 -0.51 7.19 -1.32
N PRO A 24 -0.87 6.55 -0.19
CA PRO A 24 -0.49 7.03 1.15
C PRO A 24 1.02 7.16 1.40
N ALA A 25 1.86 6.45 0.63
CA ALA A 25 3.32 6.58 0.72
C ALA A 25 3.92 7.65 -0.22
N TYR A 26 3.08 8.35 -0.99
CA TYR A 26 3.47 9.36 -1.99
C TYR A 26 4.46 8.82 -3.02
N THR A 27 4.14 7.64 -3.59
CA THR A 27 5.00 7.00 -4.59
C THR A 27 5.02 7.78 -5.90
N ASP A 28 6.20 8.00 -6.48
CA ASP A 28 6.34 8.54 -7.84
C ASP A 28 5.92 7.51 -8.91
N ILE A 29 4.61 7.38 -9.04
CA ILE A 29 3.97 6.49 -10.00
C ILE A 29 4.15 7.03 -11.42
N ALA A 30 4.08 8.34 -11.63
CA ALA A 30 4.21 8.92 -12.96
C ALA A 30 5.61 8.65 -13.54
N GLY A 31 6.67 8.90 -12.78
CA GLY A 31 8.06 8.62 -13.12
C GLY A 31 8.27 7.14 -13.44
N ALA A 32 7.87 6.27 -12.51
CA ALA A 32 8.03 4.84 -12.67
C ALA A 32 7.31 4.32 -13.92
N LEU A 33 6.08 4.75 -14.17
CA LEU A 33 5.35 4.30 -15.34
C LEU A 33 5.96 4.83 -16.64
N HIS A 34 6.62 5.99 -16.66
CA HIS A 34 7.33 6.46 -17.85
C HIS A 34 8.52 5.56 -18.18
N ALA A 35 9.34 5.25 -17.18
CA ALA A 35 10.44 4.29 -17.36
C ALA A 35 9.92 2.92 -17.84
N LEU A 36 8.80 2.45 -17.29
CA LEU A 36 8.19 1.21 -17.74
C LEU A 36 7.72 1.31 -19.20
N SER A 37 7.09 2.40 -19.63
CA SER A 37 6.64 2.56 -21.03
C SER A 37 7.77 2.57 -22.04
N THR A 38 8.99 2.93 -21.63
CA THR A 38 10.19 2.85 -22.48
C THR A 38 10.85 1.45 -22.44
N GLY A 39 10.21 0.47 -21.79
CA GLY A 39 10.71 -0.89 -21.64
C GLY A 39 11.72 -1.08 -20.50
N ASP A 40 11.97 -0.05 -19.68
CA ASP A 40 12.97 -0.10 -18.60
C ASP A 40 12.31 -0.38 -17.25
N ALA A 41 11.95 -1.64 -17.04
CA ALA A 41 11.33 -2.11 -15.79
C ALA A 41 12.26 -1.92 -14.57
N HIS A 42 13.58 -2.04 -14.76
CA HIS A 42 14.54 -1.85 -13.68
C HIS A 42 14.60 -0.38 -13.23
N LYS A 43 14.65 0.58 -14.16
CA LYS A 43 14.56 2.01 -13.83
C LYS A 43 13.22 2.36 -13.20
N ALA A 44 12.11 1.79 -13.69
CA ALA A 44 10.80 1.95 -13.08
C ALA A 44 10.79 1.48 -11.62
N TRP A 45 11.38 0.31 -11.36
CA TRP A 45 11.53 -0.26 -10.02
C TRP A 45 12.39 0.65 -9.14
N ARG A 46 13.55 1.11 -9.63
CA ARG A 46 14.45 2.03 -8.92
C ARG A 46 13.74 3.33 -8.50
N ILE A 47 12.92 3.92 -9.37
CA ILE A 47 12.14 5.12 -9.05
C ILE A 47 11.14 4.82 -7.92
N MET A 48 10.36 3.74 -8.03
CA MET A 48 9.42 3.40 -6.95
C MET A 48 10.12 3.08 -5.63
N MET A 49 11.30 2.46 -5.66
CA MET A 49 12.10 2.12 -4.47
C MET A 49 12.45 3.34 -3.60
N GLU A 50 12.50 4.55 -4.17
CA GLU A 50 12.71 5.80 -3.41
C GLU A 50 11.63 6.02 -2.36
N SER A 51 10.42 5.47 -2.58
CA SER A 51 9.26 5.60 -1.68
C SER A 51 9.09 4.46 -0.67
N HIS A 52 9.61 3.26 -0.94
CA HIS A 52 9.70 2.10 -0.04
C HIS A 52 10.16 0.84 -0.81
N PRO A 53 10.72 -0.18 -0.12
CA PRO A 53 11.27 -1.37 -0.76
C PRO A 53 10.29 -2.51 -1.15
N LEU A 54 9.02 -2.44 -0.72
CA LEU A 54 8.05 -3.54 -0.85
C LEU A 54 7.17 -3.47 -2.13
N ARG A 55 7.75 -3.66 -3.31
CA ARG A 55 7.11 -3.38 -4.62
C ARG A 55 6.27 -4.53 -5.14
N ALA A 56 6.89 -5.69 -5.32
CA ALA A 56 6.22 -6.89 -5.78
C ALA A 56 5.12 -7.34 -4.80
N ILE A 57 5.31 -7.08 -3.50
CA ILE A 57 4.30 -7.29 -2.47
C ILE A 57 3.09 -6.37 -2.69
N LEU A 58 3.28 -5.04 -2.77
CA LEU A 58 2.15 -4.11 -2.92
C LEU A 58 1.40 -4.26 -4.24
N GLY A 59 2.09 -4.62 -5.31
CA GLY A 59 1.46 -4.98 -6.58
C GLY A 59 0.44 -6.12 -6.47
N ARG A 60 0.48 -6.90 -5.38
CA ARG A 60 -0.44 -8.03 -5.13
C ARG A 60 -1.47 -7.74 -4.03
N VAL A 61 -1.09 -7.02 -2.99
CA VAL A 61 -1.94 -6.89 -1.78
C VAL A 61 -2.52 -5.49 -1.54
N CYS A 62 -2.07 -4.47 -2.29
CA CYS A 62 -2.61 -3.12 -2.17
C CYS A 62 -4.05 -3.04 -2.71
N TYR A 63 -4.84 -2.09 -2.21
CA TYR A 63 -6.21 -1.82 -2.71
C TYR A 63 -6.24 -0.64 -3.70
N SER A 64 -5.11 -0.34 -4.33
CA SER A 64 -5.03 0.54 -5.50
C SER A 64 -5.60 1.96 -5.26
N PHE A 65 -5.39 2.51 -4.06
CA PHE A 65 -5.89 3.85 -3.67
C PHE A 65 -5.52 4.94 -4.69
N CYS A 66 -4.34 4.82 -5.28
CA CYS A 66 -3.81 5.68 -6.33
C CYS A 66 -4.59 5.67 -7.65
N GLU A 67 -5.41 4.66 -7.93
CA GLU A 67 -6.19 4.57 -9.17
C GLU A 67 -7.47 5.42 -9.12
N LYS A 68 -8.04 5.62 -7.93
CA LYS A 68 -9.28 6.40 -7.76
C LYS A 68 -9.14 7.87 -8.18
N PRO A 69 -8.09 8.62 -7.76
CA PRO A 69 -7.92 10.01 -8.17
C PRO A 69 -7.20 10.15 -9.53
N CYS A 70 -7.00 9.06 -10.28
CA CYS A 70 -6.29 9.12 -11.56
C CYS A 70 -7.05 10.02 -12.55
N ASN A 71 -6.42 11.12 -13.00
CA ASN A 71 -6.98 12.04 -13.99
C ASN A 71 -7.48 11.34 -15.27
N ARG A 72 -6.88 10.20 -15.66
CA ARG A 72 -7.33 9.45 -16.83
C ARG A 72 -8.72 8.82 -16.66
N GLY A 73 -9.17 8.64 -15.43
CA GLY A 73 -10.54 8.22 -15.11
C GLY A 73 -11.62 9.23 -15.53
N GLU A 74 -11.27 10.51 -15.70
CA GLU A 74 -12.19 11.52 -16.28
C GLU A 74 -12.26 11.46 -17.81
N TYR A 75 -11.29 10.79 -18.45
CA TYR A 75 -11.20 10.68 -19.91
C TYR A 75 -11.76 9.36 -20.43
N ASP A 76 -11.25 8.23 -19.93
CA ASP A 76 -11.75 6.90 -20.26
C ASP A 76 -11.83 6.00 -19.00
N THR A 77 -10.72 5.42 -18.59
CA THR A 77 -10.63 4.54 -17.41
C THR A 77 -9.27 4.75 -16.73
N PRO A 78 -9.20 4.66 -15.39
CA PRO A 78 -7.95 4.74 -14.67
C PRO A 78 -6.92 3.72 -15.14
N ILE A 79 -5.67 4.01 -14.84
CA ILE A 79 -4.53 3.12 -15.08
C ILE A 79 -4.57 1.99 -14.06
N SER A 80 -4.23 0.77 -14.47
CA SER A 80 -4.07 -0.38 -13.57
C SER A 80 -2.75 -0.34 -12.80
N ILE A 81 -2.58 0.67 -11.95
CA ILE A 81 -1.35 0.96 -11.23
C ILE A 81 -0.92 -0.22 -10.33
N GLN A 82 -1.85 -0.86 -9.63
CA GLN A 82 -1.51 -2.00 -8.76
C GLN A 82 -0.91 -3.16 -9.57
N MET A 83 -1.55 -3.48 -10.70
CA MET A 83 -1.07 -4.52 -11.62
C MET A 83 0.30 -4.15 -12.21
N LEU A 84 0.50 -2.89 -12.60
CA LEU A 84 1.79 -2.41 -13.09
C LEU A 84 2.87 -2.44 -12.02
N GLU A 85 2.54 -2.16 -10.76
CA GLU A 85 3.50 -2.28 -9.64
C GLU A 85 3.94 -3.74 -9.45
N ALA A 86 3.07 -4.72 -9.70
CA ALA A 86 3.47 -6.14 -9.72
C ALA A 86 4.40 -6.46 -10.89
N VAL A 87 4.10 -5.95 -12.11
CA VAL A 87 4.97 -6.12 -13.29
C VAL A 87 6.35 -5.52 -13.02
N ILE A 88 6.40 -4.30 -12.48
CA ILE A 88 7.65 -3.61 -12.12
C ILE A 88 8.40 -4.39 -11.05
N GLY A 89 7.71 -4.82 -9.99
CA GLY A 89 8.31 -5.57 -8.90
C GLY A 89 8.83 -6.95 -9.30
N ASP A 90 8.27 -7.58 -10.33
CA ASP A 90 8.71 -8.89 -10.80
C ASP A 90 9.81 -8.82 -11.86
N ASN A 91 9.73 -7.85 -12.77
CA ASN A 91 10.66 -7.74 -13.90
C ASN A 91 11.81 -6.75 -13.66
N GLY A 92 11.63 -5.80 -12.75
CA GLY A 92 12.62 -4.77 -12.42
C GLY A 92 13.44 -5.04 -11.15
N PHE A 93 13.10 -6.07 -10.38
CA PHE A 93 13.78 -6.39 -9.13
C PHE A 93 15.24 -6.80 -9.38
N ASP A 94 16.16 -6.17 -8.65
CA ASP A 94 17.57 -6.49 -8.65
C ASP A 94 18.02 -7.01 -7.26
N PRO A 95 18.40 -8.30 -7.12
CA PRO A 95 18.89 -8.85 -5.86
C PRO A 95 20.25 -8.29 -5.41
N GLU A 96 21.03 -7.74 -6.34
CA GLU A 96 22.35 -7.14 -6.07
C GLU A 96 22.24 -5.66 -5.70
N PHE A 97 21.06 -5.04 -5.88
CA PHE A 97 20.84 -3.65 -5.53
C PHE A 97 21.20 -3.38 -4.07
N ARG A 98 22.02 -2.35 -3.86
CA ARG A 98 22.32 -1.80 -2.53
C ARG A 98 22.04 -0.31 -2.55
N PRO A 99 21.26 0.23 -1.59
CA PRO A 99 21.07 1.66 -1.51
C PRO A 99 22.38 2.35 -1.10
N GLU A 100 22.53 3.61 -1.47
CA GLU A 100 23.60 4.45 -0.93
C GLU A 100 23.31 4.71 0.56
N LEU A 101 24.26 4.40 1.43
CA LEU A 101 24.13 4.58 2.87
C LEU A 101 24.84 5.87 3.29
N ALA A 102 24.13 6.73 4.02
CA ALA A 102 24.75 7.86 4.68
C ALA A 102 25.75 7.38 5.75
N PRO A 103 26.78 8.18 6.07
CA PRO A 103 27.70 7.87 7.17
C PRO A 103 26.96 7.63 8.49
N ARG A 104 27.43 6.65 9.28
CA ARG A 104 26.81 6.34 10.57
C ARG A 104 26.81 7.56 11.47
N ASN A 105 25.65 7.92 12.00
CA ASN A 105 25.44 9.11 12.82
C ASN A 105 25.56 8.86 14.34
N GLY A 106 25.83 7.61 14.73
CA GLY A 106 25.98 7.20 16.14
C GLY A 106 24.65 7.06 16.91
N LYS A 107 23.51 7.26 16.26
CA LYS A 107 22.17 7.12 16.85
C LYS A 107 21.63 5.71 16.62
N LYS A 108 21.04 5.14 17.67
CA LYS A 108 20.48 3.78 17.69
C LYS A 108 18.96 3.83 17.84
N VAL A 109 18.24 3.09 17.01
CA VAL A 109 16.78 2.99 17.05
C VAL A 109 16.37 1.52 17.16
N ILE A 110 15.54 1.21 18.14
CA ILE A 110 14.94 -0.11 18.31
C ILE A 110 13.58 -0.16 17.63
N ILE A 111 13.29 -1.23 16.90
CA ILE A 111 12.02 -1.41 16.19
C ILE A 111 11.39 -2.71 16.66
N ILE A 112 10.11 -2.69 17.00
CA ILE A 112 9.39 -3.84 17.55
C ILE A 112 8.38 -4.32 16.51
N GLY A 113 8.62 -5.50 15.94
CA GLY A 113 7.83 -6.09 14.87
C GLY A 113 8.43 -5.85 13.49
N SER A 114 8.46 -6.91 12.68
CA SER A 114 8.95 -6.92 11.30
C SER A 114 7.81 -6.92 10.27
N GLY A 115 6.66 -6.36 10.63
CA GLY A 115 5.59 -6.07 9.67
C GLY A 115 5.96 -4.95 8.69
N PRO A 116 5.05 -4.59 7.76
CA PRO A 116 5.30 -3.58 6.74
C PRO A 116 5.85 -2.25 7.29
N ALA A 117 5.26 -1.75 8.38
CA ALA A 117 5.67 -0.50 9.02
C ALA A 117 7.10 -0.57 9.57
N GLY A 118 7.42 -1.63 10.31
CA GLY A 118 8.74 -1.83 10.92
C GLY A 118 9.85 -2.03 9.87
N LEU A 119 9.57 -2.82 8.83
CA LEU A 119 10.51 -3.06 7.72
C LEU A 119 10.86 -1.77 6.97
N VAL A 120 9.87 -0.95 6.64
CA VAL A 120 10.10 0.31 5.91
C VAL A 120 10.75 1.37 6.80
N ALA A 121 10.35 1.47 8.07
CA ALA A 121 11.00 2.38 8.99
C ALA A 121 12.50 2.03 9.17
N ALA A 122 12.82 0.74 9.32
CA ALA A 122 14.19 0.26 9.44
C ALA A 122 15.01 0.55 8.18
N TRP A 123 14.42 0.35 7.00
CA TRP A 123 15.03 0.66 5.70
C TRP A 123 15.47 2.13 5.63
N TYR A 124 14.56 3.06 5.90
CA TYR A 124 14.86 4.49 5.80
C TYR A 124 15.86 4.96 6.84
N LEU A 125 15.69 4.55 8.10
CA LEU A 125 16.62 4.90 9.17
C LEU A 125 18.03 4.36 8.88
N ASN A 126 18.16 3.13 8.39
CA ASN A 126 19.46 2.56 8.03
C ASN A 126 20.14 3.33 6.88
N ILE A 127 19.39 3.70 5.84
CA ILE A 127 19.90 4.52 4.73
C ILE A 127 20.39 5.89 5.20
N HIS A 128 19.74 6.47 6.20
CA HIS A 128 20.11 7.77 6.77
C HIS A 128 21.15 7.68 7.90
N GLY A 129 21.83 6.53 8.02
CA GLY A 129 23.00 6.37 8.89
C GLY A 129 22.68 6.02 10.35
N PHE A 130 21.41 5.74 10.68
CA PHE A 130 21.05 5.21 12.00
C PHE A 130 21.43 3.73 12.12
N GLU A 131 21.79 3.29 13.32
CA GLU A 131 21.90 1.86 13.64
C GLU A 131 20.50 1.35 14.05
N THR A 132 19.95 0.40 13.30
CA THR A 132 18.61 -0.13 13.53
C THR A 132 18.63 -1.63 13.79
N VAL A 133 17.79 -2.05 14.74
CA VAL A 133 17.54 -3.46 15.02
C VAL A 133 16.04 -3.69 15.17
N ILE A 134 15.52 -4.64 14.40
CA ILE A 134 14.14 -5.12 14.51
C ILE A 134 14.12 -6.32 15.44
N PHE A 135 13.26 -6.27 16.45
CA PHE A 135 12.89 -7.40 17.30
C PHE A 135 11.58 -7.99 16.80
N GLU A 136 11.65 -9.15 16.18
CA GLU A 136 10.49 -9.92 15.70
C GLU A 136 10.17 -11.03 16.72
N ALA A 137 8.90 -11.15 17.08
CA ALA A 137 8.43 -12.15 18.04
C ALA A 137 8.36 -13.55 17.41
N ASP A 138 8.12 -13.63 16.11
CA ASP A 138 7.94 -14.86 15.36
C ASP A 138 9.24 -15.41 14.74
N GLU A 139 9.20 -16.66 14.28
CA GLU A 139 10.33 -17.38 13.68
C GLU A 139 10.83 -16.74 12.38
N LYS A 140 9.95 -16.05 11.63
CA LYS A 140 10.27 -15.44 10.34
C LYS A 140 9.72 -14.03 10.23
N ALA A 141 10.47 -13.16 9.55
CA ALA A 141 10.08 -11.77 9.37
C ALA A 141 8.92 -11.58 8.39
N GLY A 142 8.16 -10.49 8.53
CA GLY A 142 7.11 -10.08 7.59
C GLY A 142 5.74 -9.83 8.23
N GLY A 143 5.55 -10.20 9.49
CA GLY A 143 4.31 -9.97 10.23
C GLY A 143 3.06 -10.45 9.46
N VAL A 144 2.05 -9.60 9.32
CA VAL A 144 0.80 -9.94 8.63
C VAL A 144 0.99 -10.34 7.16
N LEU A 145 2.02 -9.84 6.47
CA LEU A 145 2.34 -10.25 5.09
C LEU A 145 2.66 -11.74 5.02
N ARG A 146 3.39 -12.25 6.02
CA ARG A 146 3.73 -13.67 6.11
C ARG A 146 2.57 -14.47 6.68
N TYR A 147 2.05 -14.05 7.81
CA TYR A 147 1.26 -14.89 8.69
C TYR A 147 -0.26 -14.65 8.56
N GLY A 148 -0.66 -13.52 7.97
CA GLY A 148 -2.08 -13.19 7.74
C GLY A 148 -2.53 -13.40 6.30
N ILE A 149 -1.72 -13.00 5.32
CA ILE A 149 -2.11 -13.03 3.90
C ILE A 149 -1.80 -14.41 3.30
N PRO A 150 -2.80 -15.16 2.79
CA PRO A 150 -2.61 -16.46 2.16
C PRO A 150 -1.64 -16.45 0.97
N ALA A 151 -0.93 -17.57 0.76
CA ALA A 151 0.03 -17.73 -0.35
C ALA A 151 -0.59 -17.50 -1.74
N TYR A 152 -1.88 -17.81 -1.90
CA TYR A 152 -2.60 -17.59 -3.16
C TYR A 152 -2.80 -16.11 -3.51
N ARG A 153 -2.63 -15.19 -2.55
CA ARG A 153 -2.59 -13.73 -2.76
C ARG A 153 -1.16 -13.20 -2.75
N LEU A 154 -0.35 -13.68 -1.81
CA LEU A 154 1.04 -13.25 -1.67
C LEU A 154 1.99 -14.46 -1.57
N PRO A 155 2.66 -14.81 -2.68
CA PRO A 155 3.69 -15.85 -2.69
C PRO A 155 4.79 -15.56 -1.66
N LYS A 156 5.21 -16.60 -0.94
CA LYS A 156 6.17 -16.44 0.18
C LYS A 156 7.59 -16.16 -0.30
N ASP A 157 7.96 -16.65 -1.48
CA ASP A 157 9.24 -16.37 -2.15
C ASP A 157 9.36 -14.90 -2.57
N VAL A 158 8.27 -14.30 -3.06
CA VAL A 158 8.19 -12.86 -3.36
C VAL A 158 8.37 -12.03 -2.08
N LEU A 159 7.75 -12.44 -0.97
CA LEU A 159 7.95 -11.81 0.32
C LEU A 159 9.40 -11.95 0.81
N ASP A 160 9.96 -13.16 0.71
CA ASP A 160 11.30 -13.47 1.20
C ASP A 160 12.37 -12.68 0.46
N ARG A 161 12.26 -12.50 -0.86
CA ARG A 161 13.26 -11.74 -1.64
C ARG A 161 13.29 -10.25 -1.27
N GLU A 162 12.13 -9.62 -1.05
CA GLU A 162 12.08 -8.19 -0.70
C GLU A 162 12.51 -7.94 0.76
N ILE A 163 12.18 -8.85 1.68
CA ILE A 163 12.73 -8.81 3.06
C ILE A 163 14.24 -9.02 3.03
N LYS A 164 14.75 -9.94 2.21
CA LYS A 164 16.19 -10.19 2.08
C LYS A 164 16.90 -8.92 1.59
N LEU A 165 16.35 -8.20 0.62
CA LEU A 165 16.91 -6.94 0.14
C LEU A 165 17.04 -5.90 1.26
N ILE A 166 16.05 -5.81 2.15
CA ILE A 166 16.11 -4.93 3.32
C ILE A 166 17.23 -5.36 4.28
N LYS A 167 17.34 -6.66 4.59
CA LYS A 167 18.43 -7.20 5.42
C LYS A 167 19.81 -6.94 4.81
N ASP A 168 19.94 -7.17 3.50
CA ASP A 168 21.17 -6.98 2.75
C ASP A 168 21.61 -5.50 2.70
N SER A 169 20.72 -4.54 2.94
CA SER A 169 21.08 -3.13 3.12
C SER A 169 21.80 -2.83 4.44
N GLY A 170 21.83 -3.78 5.38
CA GLY A 170 22.45 -3.63 6.71
C GLY A 170 21.46 -3.56 7.87
N VAL A 171 20.16 -3.77 7.64
CA VAL A 171 19.16 -3.84 8.72
C VAL A 171 19.28 -5.17 9.47
N GLU A 172 19.46 -5.11 10.78
CA GLU A 172 19.47 -6.30 11.64
C GLU A 172 18.03 -6.70 12.02
N ILE A 173 17.69 -7.99 11.86
CA ILE A 173 16.41 -8.55 12.30
C ILE A 173 16.68 -9.73 13.23
N ARG A 174 16.28 -9.58 14.50
CA ARG A 174 16.33 -10.63 15.52
C ARG A 174 14.98 -11.33 15.60
N LEU A 175 14.95 -12.57 15.14
CA LEU A 175 13.80 -13.45 15.15
C LEU A 175 13.64 -14.10 16.53
N ASP A 176 12.46 -14.67 16.82
CA ASP A 176 12.15 -15.34 18.09
C ASP A 176 12.45 -14.48 19.34
N SER A 177 12.33 -13.15 19.18
CA SER A 177 12.84 -12.16 20.11
C SER A 177 11.72 -11.21 20.56
N ARG A 178 10.67 -11.76 21.19
CA ARG A 178 9.51 -10.98 21.66
C ARG A 178 9.93 -9.88 22.64
N MET A 179 9.66 -8.63 22.26
CA MET A 179 9.79 -7.46 23.14
C MET A 179 8.50 -7.27 23.95
N THR A 180 8.63 -6.84 25.21
CA THR A 180 7.51 -6.39 26.03
C THR A 180 7.69 -4.91 26.37
N ASP A 181 6.61 -4.24 26.76
CA ASP A 181 6.63 -2.83 27.15
C ASP A 181 7.64 -2.58 28.29
N GLU A 182 7.69 -3.45 29.31
CA GLU A 182 8.62 -3.29 30.44
C GLU A 182 10.08 -3.50 30.04
N LYS A 183 10.35 -4.36 29.05
CA LYS A 183 11.71 -4.53 28.51
C LYS A 183 12.11 -3.32 27.70
N LEU A 184 11.21 -2.81 26.86
CA LEU A 184 11.44 -1.61 26.08
C LEU A 184 11.74 -0.41 26.99
N GLU A 185 10.90 -0.19 28.00
CA GLU A 185 11.05 0.90 28.97
C GLU A 185 12.44 0.85 29.62
N LYS A 186 12.91 -0.32 30.03
CA LYS A 186 14.25 -0.50 30.62
C LYS A 186 15.38 -0.16 29.64
N LEU A 187 15.26 -0.54 28.38
CA LEU A 187 16.27 -0.26 27.35
C LEU A 187 16.37 1.24 27.05
N ILE A 188 15.22 1.92 26.98
CA ILE A 188 15.14 3.37 26.76
C ILE A 188 15.62 4.14 28.00
N ALA A 189 15.22 3.72 29.20
CA ALA A 189 15.64 4.37 30.45
C ALA A 189 17.16 4.30 30.70
N LYS A 190 17.83 3.27 30.18
CA LYS A 190 19.29 3.13 30.23
C LYS A 190 20.01 3.88 29.10
N SER A 191 19.28 4.56 28.21
CA SER A 191 19.82 5.24 27.02
C SER A 191 20.61 4.30 26.10
N GLU A 192 20.27 3.00 26.08
CA GLU A 192 20.86 2.05 25.13
C GLU A 192 20.39 2.32 23.69
N TYR A 193 19.18 2.88 23.56
CA TYR A 193 18.60 3.35 22.31
C TYR A 193 18.12 4.79 22.47
N HIS A 194 18.20 5.55 21.38
CA HIS A 194 17.83 6.96 21.34
C HIS A 194 16.35 7.17 21.03
N ALA A 195 15.75 6.25 20.26
CA ALA A 195 14.32 6.22 19.95
C ALA A 195 13.84 4.78 19.78
N ALA A 196 12.51 4.58 19.84
CA ALA A 196 11.86 3.31 19.56
C ALA A 196 10.69 3.46 18.60
N ILE A 197 10.46 2.45 17.76
CA ILE A 197 9.26 2.32 16.94
C ILE A 197 8.53 1.04 17.34
N VAL A 198 7.30 1.18 17.80
CA VAL A 198 6.40 0.07 18.09
C VAL A 198 5.54 -0.20 16.86
N ALA A 199 5.90 -1.25 16.13
CA ALA A 199 5.22 -1.75 14.93
C ALA A 199 4.68 -3.18 15.14
N SER A 200 4.23 -3.47 16.36
CA SER A 200 3.79 -4.81 16.81
C SER A 200 2.47 -5.28 16.22
N GLY A 201 1.70 -4.36 15.61
CA GLY A 201 0.41 -4.63 15.01
C GLY A 201 -0.71 -4.88 16.04
N ALA A 202 -1.87 -5.32 15.55
CA ALA A 202 -3.04 -5.62 16.36
C ALA A 202 -3.09 -7.09 16.78
N GLY A 203 -2.30 -7.49 17.77
CA GLY A 203 -2.19 -8.90 18.17
C GLY A 203 -3.39 -9.48 18.95
N ILE A 204 -4.24 -8.64 19.54
CA ILE A 204 -5.29 -9.10 20.48
C ILE A 204 -6.60 -9.31 19.73
N SER A 205 -7.08 -10.55 19.65
CA SER A 205 -8.37 -10.84 19.03
C SER A 205 -9.55 -10.36 19.86
N LYS A 206 -10.58 -9.81 19.20
CA LYS A 206 -11.85 -9.46 19.85
C LYS A 206 -12.64 -10.72 20.16
N SER A 207 -13.35 -10.70 21.29
CA SER A 207 -14.32 -11.73 21.67
C SER A 207 -15.75 -11.24 21.38
N ALA A 208 -16.60 -12.16 20.91
CA ALA A 208 -18.02 -11.93 20.71
C ALA A 208 -18.83 -12.04 22.01
N GLY A 209 -18.30 -12.73 23.02
CA GLY A 209 -18.96 -12.95 24.31
C GLY A 209 -20.12 -13.93 24.23
N ILE A 210 -20.08 -14.87 23.28
CA ILE A 210 -21.13 -15.87 23.06
C ILE A 210 -20.88 -17.11 23.92
N GLU A 211 -21.94 -17.85 24.24
CA GLU A 211 -21.80 -19.15 24.90
C GLU A 211 -21.08 -20.14 23.97
N GLY A 212 -20.04 -20.81 24.47
CA GLY A 212 -19.24 -21.77 23.70
C GLY A 212 -18.25 -21.15 22.71
N GLU A 213 -17.92 -19.87 22.87
CA GLU A 213 -16.89 -19.19 22.06
C GLU A 213 -15.52 -19.89 22.15
N ASP A 214 -15.20 -20.53 23.28
CA ASP A 214 -13.98 -21.32 23.51
C ASP A 214 -13.85 -22.54 22.58
N LYS A 215 -14.96 -22.99 21.98
CA LYS A 215 -15.01 -24.07 20.98
C LYS A 215 -14.77 -23.58 19.55
N THR A 216 -14.69 -22.27 19.35
CA THR A 216 -14.46 -21.66 18.03
C THR A 216 -12.97 -21.57 17.71
N VAL A 217 -12.66 -21.43 16.43
CA VAL A 217 -11.30 -21.20 15.94
C VAL A 217 -11.08 -19.70 15.77
N ASN A 218 -9.96 -19.19 16.26
CA ASN A 218 -9.57 -17.81 16.02
C ASN A 218 -9.12 -17.62 14.56
N GLY A 219 -9.69 -16.65 13.84
CA GLY A 219 -9.40 -16.44 12.41
C GLY A 219 -7.95 -16.08 12.10
N ILE A 220 -7.26 -15.36 12.99
CA ILE A 220 -5.83 -15.07 12.78
C ILE A 220 -5.04 -16.32 12.96
N TYR A 221 -5.23 -17.03 14.06
CA TYR A 221 -4.48 -18.26 14.34
C TYR A 221 -4.69 -19.30 13.24
N PHE A 222 -5.93 -19.42 12.75
CA PHE A 222 -6.23 -20.21 11.55
C PHE A 222 -5.37 -19.78 10.36
N LEU A 223 -5.38 -18.50 9.98
CA LEU A 223 -4.57 -18.01 8.87
C LEU A 223 -3.06 -18.19 9.12
N ARG A 224 -2.60 -18.07 10.36
CA ARG A 224 -1.20 -18.33 10.73
C ARG A 224 -0.83 -19.79 10.46
N GLU A 225 -1.67 -20.73 10.85
CA GLU A 225 -1.45 -22.17 10.63
C GLU A 225 -1.51 -22.56 9.15
N VAL A 226 -2.42 -21.93 8.39
CA VAL A 226 -2.49 -22.09 6.93
C VAL A 226 -1.23 -21.53 6.26
N ASN A 227 -0.76 -20.36 6.69
CA ASN A 227 0.38 -19.69 6.07
C ASN A 227 1.75 -20.22 6.50
N ALA A 228 1.83 -20.87 7.66
CA ALA A 228 3.05 -21.48 8.15
C ALA A 228 3.45 -22.74 7.35
N ASP A 229 2.56 -23.25 6.48
CA ASP A 229 2.74 -24.50 5.71
C ASP A 229 3.31 -25.61 6.60
N SER A 230 2.59 -25.87 7.69
CA SER A 230 3.04 -26.72 8.78
C SER A 230 2.15 -27.95 8.91
N GLU A 231 2.61 -28.97 9.62
CA GLU A 231 1.78 -30.14 9.98
C GLU A 231 0.48 -29.78 10.73
N LYS A 232 0.33 -28.51 11.16
CA LYS A 232 -0.85 -27.98 11.84
C LYS A 232 -1.91 -27.41 10.90
N THR A 233 -1.66 -27.34 9.60
CA THR A 233 -2.68 -26.88 8.64
C THR A 233 -3.91 -27.81 8.73
N PRO A 234 -5.10 -27.28 9.03
CA PRO A 234 -6.25 -28.13 9.31
C PRO A 234 -6.84 -28.74 8.02
N ASP A 235 -7.33 -29.97 8.11
CA ASP A 235 -8.11 -30.62 7.06
C ASP A 235 -9.61 -30.40 7.29
N TYR A 236 -10.25 -29.67 6.39
CA TYR A 236 -11.68 -29.39 6.43
C TYR A 236 -12.47 -30.25 5.44
N THR A 237 -11.90 -31.33 4.91
CA THR A 237 -12.59 -32.27 4.02
C THR A 237 -13.92 -32.74 4.61
N GLY A 238 -15.01 -32.44 3.90
CA GLY A 238 -16.37 -32.83 4.31
C GLY A 238 -16.95 -32.04 5.50
N LYS A 239 -16.31 -30.94 5.91
CA LYS A 239 -16.76 -30.09 7.02
C LYS A 239 -17.62 -28.92 6.53
N LYS A 240 -18.60 -28.54 7.34
CA LYS A 240 -19.38 -27.29 7.19
C LYS A 240 -18.74 -26.21 8.05
N VAL A 241 -18.16 -25.20 7.40
CA VAL A 241 -17.44 -24.11 8.06
C VAL A 241 -18.29 -22.86 8.07
N VAL A 242 -18.41 -22.21 9.24
CA VAL A 242 -19.03 -20.89 9.37
C VAL A 242 -17.97 -19.87 9.80
N VAL A 243 -17.84 -18.77 9.05
CA VAL A 243 -16.92 -17.68 9.36
C VAL A 243 -17.71 -16.48 9.85
N ILE A 244 -17.44 -16.01 11.07
CA ILE A 244 -18.09 -14.83 11.65
C ILE A 244 -17.23 -13.59 11.38
N GLY A 245 -17.74 -12.66 10.57
CA GLY A 245 -17.05 -11.41 10.26
C GLY A 245 -17.28 -10.92 8.83
N GLY A 246 -16.79 -9.72 8.53
CA GLY A 246 -16.92 -9.13 7.20
C GLY A 246 -15.70 -8.34 6.72
N GLY A 247 -14.58 -8.41 7.44
CA GLY A 247 -13.30 -7.78 7.05
C GLY A 247 -12.39 -8.71 6.25
N ASN A 248 -11.19 -8.24 5.91
CA ASN A 248 -10.25 -8.99 5.08
C ASN A 248 -9.86 -10.35 5.69
N VAL A 249 -9.64 -10.42 7.01
CA VAL A 249 -9.41 -11.68 7.72
C VAL A 249 -10.54 -12.69 7.51
N ALA A 250 -11.79 -12.23 7.46
CA ALA A 250 -12.94 -13.10 7.22
C ALA A 250 -12.93 -13.63 5.78
N MET A 251 -12.57 -12.79 4.79
CA MET A 251 -12.48 -13.17 3.38
C MET A 251 -11.35 -14.17 3.14
N ASP A 252 -10.16 -13.90 3.70
CA ASP A 252 -9.04 -14.82 3.62
C ASP A 252 -9.37 -16.15 4.34
N SER A 253 -10.07 -16.10 5.48
CA SER A 253 -10.43 -17.30 6.23
C SER A 253 -11.44 -18.17 5.48
N CYS A 254 -12.50 -17.59 4.90
CA CYS A 254 -13.51 -18.37 4.20
C CYS A 254 -12.98 -18.97 2.89
N ARG A 255 -12.17 -18.22 2.13
CA ARG A 255 -11.54 -18.68 0.90
C ARG A 255 -10.48 -19.75 1.17
N SER A 256 -9.68 -19.60 2.22
CA SER A 256 -8.75 -20.64 2.66
C SER A 256 -9.49 -21.91 3.10
N SER A 257 -10.63 -21.78 3.79
CA SER A 257 -11.43 -22.94 4.23
C SER A 257 -11.93 -23.80 3.06
N ILE A 258 -12.34 -23.18 1.94
CA ILE A 258 -12.71 -23.94 0.73
C ILE A 258 -11.52 -24.72 0.17
N ARG A 259 -10.33 -24.11 0.14
CA ARG A 259 -9.10 -24.75 -0.37
C ARG A 259 -8.63 -25.92 0.50
N LEU A 260 -9.02 -25.92 1.78
CA LEU A 260 -8.80 -27.03 2.72
C LEU A 260 -9.87 -28.12 2.62
N GLY A 261 -10.73 -28.10 1.61
CA GLY A 261 -11.69 -29.19 1.33
C GLY A 261 -13.05 -29.06 2.00
N ALA A 262 -13.38 -27.91 2.60
CA ALA A 262 -14.70 -27.68 3.21
C ALA A 262 -15.84 -28.01 2.23
N GLU A 263 -16.83 -28.78 2.70
CA GLU A 263 -18.04 -29.13 1.93
C GLU A 263 -18.85 -27.87 1.62
N SER A 264 -19.01 -27.00 2.62
CA SER A 264 -19.62 -25.70 2.45
C SER A 264 -19.01 -24.68 3.40
N VAL A 265 -18.98 -23.42 2.97
CA VAL A 265 -18.50 -22.29 3.75
C VAL A 265 -19.54 -21.19 3.74
N THR A 266 -19.94 -20.76 4.94
CA THR A 266 -20.90 -19.65 5.11
C THR A 266 -20.24 -18.50 5.88
N VAL A 267 -20.31 -17.29 5.35
CA VAL A 267 -19.93 -16.06 6.07
C VAL A 267 -21.16 -15.47 6.75
N VAL A 268 -21.09 -15.26 8.06
CA VAL A 268 -22.11 -14.58 8.85
C VAL A 268 -21.64 -13.17 9.16
N TYR A 269 -22.42 -12.17 8.73
CA TYR A 269 -22.11 -10.77 8.94
C TYR A 269 -23.32 -9.99 9.47
N ARG A 270 -23.10 -9.26 10.56
CA ARG A 270 -24.16 -8.53 11.28
C ARG A 270 -24.74 -7.32 10.54
N ARG A 271 -24.18 -6.92 9.39
CA ARG A 271 -24.70 -5.83 8.54
C ARG A 271 -24.91 -6.31 7.10
N THR A 272 -25.24 -5.39 6.19
CA THR A 272 -25.43 -5.65 4.77
C THR A 272 -24.11 -5.75 4.01
N ALA A 273 -24.14 -6.31 2.80
CA ALA A 273 -23.00 -6.39 1.89
C ALA A 273 -22.30 -5.02 1.66
N ALA A 274 -23.08 -3.97 1.40
CA ALA A 274 -22.58 -2.61 1.17
C ALA A 274 -21.86 -1.99 2.39
N MET A 275 -21.97 -2.61 3.58
CA MET A 275 -21.32 -2.16 4.80
C MET A 275 -20.19 -3.09 5.25
N MET A 276 -19.77 -4.04 4.40
CA MET A 276 -18.62 -4.89 4.70
C MET A 276 -17.32 -4.07 4.72
N PRO A 277 -16.46 -4.24 5.73
CA PRO A 277 -15.13 -3.63 5.74
C PRO A 277 -14.17 -4.21 4.71
N ALA A 278 -14.39 -5.46 4.27
CA ALA A 278 -13.54 -6.08 3.25
C ALA A 278 -13.65 -5.36 1.91
N HIS A 279 -12.56 -5.36 1.16
CA HIS A 279 -12.55 -4.77 -0.18
C HIS A 279 -13.51 -5.53 -1.12
N GLU A 280 -14.24 -4.80 -1.96
CA GLU A 280 -15.30 -5.35 -2.82
C GLU A 280 -14.80 -6.51 -3.70
N HIS A 281 -13.58 -6.39 -4.25
CA HIS A 281 -12.97 -7.43 -5.06
C HIS A 281 -12.80 -8.77 -4.31
N GLU A 282 -12.41 -8.74 -3.04
CA GLU A 282 -12.26 -9.94 -2.20
C GLU A 282 -13.62 -10.61 -1.94
N VAL A 283 -14.65 -9.80 -1.71
CA VAL A 283 -16.03 -10.29 -1.51
C VAL A 283 -16.55 -10.94 -2.79
N ASN A 284 -16.35 -10.30 -3.95
CA ASN A 284 -16.77 -10.84 -5.24
C ASN A 284 -16.04 -12.16 -5.56
N GLN A 285 -14.73 -12.21 -5.36
CA GLN A 285 -13.94 -13.43 -5.53
C GLN A 285 -14.42 -14.56 -4.60
N ALA A 286 -14.82 -14.25 -3.36
CA ALA A 286 -15.38 -15.23 -2.43
C ALA A 286 -16.74 -15.77 -2.90
N ILE A 287 -17.63 -14.90 -3.38
CA ILE A 287 -18.94 -15.30 -3.94
C ILE A 287 -18.75 -16.21 -5.15
N GLU A 288 -17.84 -15.86 -6.07
CA GLU A 288 -17.52 -16.66 -7.26
C GLU A 288 -16.96 -18.05 -6.90
N GLU A 289 -16.25 -18.18 -5.78
CA GLU A 289 -15.75 -19.45 -5.25
C GLU A 289 -16.85 -20.31 -4.58
N GLY A 290 -18.09 -19.81 -4.50
CA GLY A 290 -19.26 -20.52 -3.97
C GLY A 290 -19.49 -20.31 -2.48
N ILE A 291 -18.88 -19.28 -1.87
CA ILE A 291 -19.09 -18.94 -0.45
C ILE A 291 -20.48 -18.31 -0.28
N VAL A 292 -21.24 -18.82 0.69
CA VAL A 292 -22.58 -18.32 1.00
C VAL A 292 -22.48 -17.19 2.01
N PHE A 293 -23.22 -16.10 1.81
CA PHE A 293 -23.27 -14.97 2.76
C PHE A 293 -24.63 -14.90 3.47
N ARG A 294 -24.58 -14.81 4.79
CA ARG A 294 -25.71 -14.53 5.70
C ARG A 294 -25.53 -13.15 6.30
N PHE A 295 -26.18 -12.16 5.68
CA PHE A 295 -26.17 -10.78 6.12
C PHE A 295 -27.24 -10.53 7.18
N LEU A 296 -27.04 -9.45 7.95
CA LEU A 296 -27.92 -9.10 9.07
C LEU A 296 -28.09 -10.29 10.03
N THR A 297 -26.98 -10.93 10.37
CA THR A 297 -26.96 -12.12 11.22
C THR A 297 -25.77 -12.05 12.17
N THR A 298 -25.97 -12.38 13.44
CA THR A 298 -24.91 -12.40 14.48
C THR A 298 -24.96 -13.72 15.24
N PRO A 299 -23.82 -14.28 15.70
CA PRO A 299 -23.84 -15.48 16.53
C PRO A 299 -24.35 -15.19 17.95
N GLU A 300 -24.97 -16.20 18.59
CA GLU A 300 -25.42 -16.16 19.99
C GLU A 300 -24.80 -17.25 20.86
N SER A 301 -24.66 -18.46 20.32
CA SER A 301 -24.03 -19.58 21.01
C SER A 301 -23.55 -20.65 20.03
N TYR A 302 -22.54 -21.41 20.43
CA TYR A 302 -22.00 -22.53 19.65
C TYR A 302 -21.73 -23.74 20.56
N ASP A 303 -22.36 -24.88 20.25
CA ASP A 303 -22.19 -26.08 21.09
C ASP A 303 -21.04 -27.00 20.65
N GLY A 304 -20.39 -26.71 19.50
CA GLY A 304 -19.39 -27.57 18.85
C GLY A 304 -19.89 -28.28 17.59
N LYS A 305 -21.19 -28.21 17.29
CA LYS A 305 -21.82 -28.82 16.11
C LYS A 305 -22.90 -27.94 15.48
N GLU A 306 -23.58 -27.14 16.28
CA GLU A 306 -24.65 -26.25 15.87
C GLU A 306 -24.37 -24.83 16.38
N LEU A 307 -24.43 -23.87 15.47
CA LEU A 307 -24.34 -22.45 15.76
C LEU A 307 -25.75 -21.87 15.83
N THR A 308 -26.08 -21.24 16.95
CA THR A 308 -27.28 -20.42 17.09
C THR A 308 -26.96 -19.00 16.64
N VAL A 309 -27.76 -18.46 15.73
CA VAL A 309 -27.63 -17.11 15.21
C VAL A 309 -28.91 -16.31 15.40
N ARG A 310 -28.75 -15.00 15.62
CA ARG A 310 -29.86 -14.05 15.69
C ARG A 310 -29.87 -13.17 14.46
N MET A 311 -31.06 -12.97 13.91
CA MET A 311 -31.29 -12.04 12.81
C MET A 311 -31.27 -10.60 13.35
N MET A 312 -30.65 -9.72 12.58
CA MET A 312 -30.48 -8.31 12.90
C MET A 312 -31.36 -7.46 11.98
N SER A 313 -31.71 -6.27 12.46
CA SER A 313 -32.22 -5.19 11.64
C SER A 313 -31.23 -4.02 11.66
N LEU A 314 -31.35 -3.09 10.72
CA LEU A 314 -30.54 -1.87 10.74
C LEU A 314 -31.25 -0.80 11.58
N GLY A 315 -30.62 -0.42 12.69
CA GLY A 315 -31.00 0.69 13.55
C GLY A 315 -30.53 2.04 13.02
N THR A 316 -30.23 2.97 13.93
CA THR A 316 -29.74 4.32 13.60
C THR A 316 -28.29 4.30 13.11
N GLN A 317 -27.89 5.34 12.37
CA GLN A 317 -26.51 5.52 11.90
C GLN A 317 -25.59 5.91 13.06
N ASP A 318 -24.44 5.25 13.18
CA ASP A 318 -23.40 5.57 14.15
C ASP A 318 -22.43 6.65 13.64
N SER A 319 -21.49 7.07 14.49
CA SER A 319 -20.47 8.08 14.17
C SER A 319 -19.51 7.68 13.06
N SER A 320 -19.42 6.39 12.72
CA SER A 320 -18.65 5.91 11.55
C SER A 320 -19.45 6.00 10.26
N GLY A 321 -20.67 6.56 10.29
CA GLY A 321 -21.56 6.62 9.16
C GLY A 321 -22.25 5.28 8.84
N ARG A 322 -22.14 4.26 9.70
CA ARG A 322 -22.74 2.94 9.45
C ARG A 322 -23.96 2.73 10.33
N ARG A 323 -25.00 2.06 9.81
CA ARG A 323 -26.16 1.72 10.64
C ARG A 323 -25.79 0.67 11.69
N ARG A 324 -26.23 0.88 12.93
CA ARG A 324 -26.03 -0.06 14.03
C ARG A 324 -26.90 -1.29 13.79
N PRO A 325 -26.36 -2.51 13.94
CA PRO A 325 -27.17 -3.71 13.88
C PRO A 325 -27.93 -3.84 15.21
N GLU A 326 -29.25 -4.01 15.13
CA GLU A 326 -30.14 -4.19 16.28
C GLU A 326 -30.73 -5.61 16.28
N PRO A 327 -30.72 -6.31 17.43
CA PRO A 327 -31.21 -7.69 17.51
C PRO A 327 -32.72 -7.73 17.25
N THR A 328 -33.16 -8.74 16.50
CA THR A 328 -34.59 -9.09 16.37
C THR A 328 -34.93 -10.30 17.25
N ASP A 329 -36.21 -10.63 17.37
CA ASP A 329 -36.66 -11.83 18.09
C ASP A 329 -36.43 -13.13 17.30
N GLN A 330 -35.98 -13.05 16.05
CA GLN A 330 -35.78 -14.22 15.19
C GLN A 330 -34.40 -14.85 15.44
N VAL A 331 -34.43 -16.13 15.79
CA VAL A 331 -33.25 -16.96 16.04
C VAL A 331 -33.32 -18.20 15.15
N GLU A 332 -32.19 -18.56 14.55
CA GLU A 332 -32.03 -19.73 13.70
C GLU A 332 -30.85 -20.57 14.20
N LYS A 333 -30.94 -21.88 13.98
CA LYS A 333 -29.87 -22.84 14.24
C LYS A 333 -29.30 -23.32 12.93
N MET A 334 -27.98 -23.35 12.81
CA MET A 334 -27.29 -23.85 11.62
C MET A 334 -26.19 -24.84 11.98
N ALA A 335 -26.10 -25.93 11.22
CA ALA A 335 -25.05 -26.92 11.39
C ALA A 335 -23.68 -26.30 11.03
N ALA A 336 -22.71 -26.45 11.93
CA ALA A 336 -21.36 -25.93 11.78
C ALA A 336 -20.37 -26.87 12.50
N ASP A 337 -19.60 -27.62 11.72
CA ASP A 337 -18.53 -28.45 12.27
C ASP A 337 -17.35 -27.61 12.76
N VAL A 338 -17.16 -26.42 12.15
CA VAL A 338 -16.12 -25.45 12.51
C VAL A 338 -16.72 -24.05 12.46
N VAL A 339 -16.49 -23.26 13.50
CA VAL A 339 -16.80 -21.83 13.52
C VAL A 339 -15.49 -21.05 13.64
N ILE A 340 -15.22 -20.17 12.68
CA ILE A 340 -14.03 -19.30 12.65
C ILE A 340 -14.45 -17.88 13.02
N MET A 341 -13.88 -17.34 14.12
CA MET A 341 -14.13 -15.99 14.60
C MET A 341 -13.16 -14.99 13.97
N ALA A 342 -13.66 -14.12 13.10
CA ALA A 342 -12.91 -13.10 12.35
C ALA A 342 -13.51 -11.70 12.55
N ILE A 343 -13.77 -11.32 13.80
CA ILE A 343 -14.48 -10.09 14.20
C ILE A 343 -13.57 -8.89 14.52
N GLY A 344 -12.28 -9.00 14.18
CA GLY A 344 -11.29 -7.93 14.29
C GLY A 344 -10.37 -8.07 15.50
N GLN A 345 -9.44 -7.11 15.60
CA GLN A 345 -8.32 -7.13 16.52
C GLN A 345 -8.21 -5.79 17.26
N ASN A 346 -7.48 -5.79 18.37
CA ASN A 346 -7.02 -4.62 19.10
C ASN A 346 -5.49 -4.66 19.22
N PRO A 347 -4.82 -3.50 19.21
CA PRO A 347 -3.42 -3.40 19.57
C PRO A 347 -3.20 -3.74 21.05
N GLU A 348 -1.99 -4.25 21.36
CA GLU A 348 -1.49 -4.28 22.73
C GLU A 348 -1.25 -2.83 23.20
N LEU A 349 -1.51 -2.53 24.48
CA LEU A 349 -1.21 -1.21 25.04
C LEU A 349 0.27 -1.11 25.39
N TRP A 350 0.95 -0.09 24.84
CA TRP A 350 2.36 0.20 25.11
C TRP A 350 2.48 1.49 25.89
N LYS A 351 2.63 1.45 27.21
CA LYS A 351 2.71 2.67 28.05
C LYS A 351 3.97 3.48 27.75
N SER A 352 5.01 2.82 27.24
CA SER A 352 6.24 3.51 26.81
C SER A 352 5.98 4.59 25.74
N CYS A 353 4.85 4.56 25.03
CA CYS A 353 4.49 5.58 24.03
C CYS A 353 4.16 6.96 24.62
N GLU A 354 4.00 7.08 25.95
CA GLU A 354 3.88 8.37 26.63
C GLU A 354 5.20 9.19 26.58
N ARG A 355 6.29 8.58 26.12
CA ARG A 355 7.59 9.24 25.93
C ARG A 355 7.70 9.78 24.51
N ASP A 356 8.20 11.01 24.37
CA ASP A 356 8.34 11.70 23.08
C ASP A 356 9.21 10.94 22.05
N ASN A 357 10.11 10.07 22.51
CA ASN A 357 11.01 9.31 21.65
C ASN A 357 10.55 7.87 21.34
N VAL A 358 9.26 7.57 21.56
CA VAL A 358 8.65 6.26 21.27
C VAL A 358 7.45 6.47 20.35
N TYR A 359 7.48 5.88 19.16
CA TYR A 359 6.50 6.10 18.11
C TYR A 359 5.67 4.82 17.88
N LEU A 360 4.34 4.94 17.84
CA LEU A 360 3.42 3.86 17.47
C LEU A 360 3.08 3.97 15.98
N VAL A 361 3.18 2.86 15.23
CA VAL A 361 2.94 2.84 13.79
C VAL A 361 2.18 1.59 13.33
N GLY A 362 1.62 1.65 12.12
CA GLY A 362 0.82 0.58 11.55
C GLY A 362 -0.36 0.19 12.45
N ASP A 363 -0.70 -1.09 12.48
CA ASP A 363 -1.85 -1.59 13.24
C ASP A 363 -1.67 -1.56 14.77
N ALA A 364 -0.50 -1.12 15.26
CA ALA A 364 -0.31 -0.84 16.69
C ALA A 364 -0.92 0.51 17.10
N ALA A 365 -1.13 1.42 16.13
CA ALA A 365 -1.73 2.73 16.37
C ALA A 365 -3.27 2.67 16.28
N GLU A 366 -3.94 3.47 17.11
CA GLU A 366 -5.41 3.49 17.18
C GLU A 366 -6.09 4.04 15.91
N ASP A 367 -5.39 4.91 15.19
CA ASP A 367 -5.84 5.53 13.94
C ASP A 367 -5.52 4.67 12.70
N SER A 368 -5.08 3.42 12.88
CA SER A 368 -4.76 2.54 11.76
C SER A 368 -5.96 2.31 10.83
N MET A 369 -5.68 2.42 9.54
CA MET A 369 -6.61 2.10 8.46
C MET A 369 -6.65 0.60 8.12
N GLY A 370 -5.77 -0.21 8.72
CA GLY A 370 -5.78 -1.68 8.53
C GLY A 370 -5.36 -2.15 7.15
N THR A 371 -4.55 -1.37 6.42
CA THR A 371 -4.01 -1.76 5.11
C THR A 371 -2.50 -1.59 5.02
N VAL A 372 -1.86 -2.42 4.20
CA VAL A 372 -0.40 -2.53 4.11
C VAL A 372 0.26 -1.19 3.76
N ILE A 373 -0.30 -0.45 2.79
CA ILE A 373 0.27 0.83 2.35
C ILE A 373 0.16 1.94 3.41
N HIS A 374 -0.88 1.96 4.24
CA HIS A 374 -0.97 2.91 5.36
C HIS A 374 -0.01 2.53 6.51
N ALA A 375 0.21 1.23 6.73
CA ALA A 375 1.26 0.77 7.65
C ALA A 375 2.65 1.21 7.16
N ILE A 376 2.93 1.08 5.86
CA ILE A 376 4.16 1.60 5.24
C ILE A 376 4.28 3.12 5.42
N ALA A 377 3.21 3.87 5.15
CA ALA A 377 3.18 5.33 5.28
C ALA A 377 3.46 5.80 6.72
N SER A 378 2.85 5.17 7.73
CA SER A 378 3.11 5.48 9.13
C SER A 378 4.55 5.14 9.56
N GLY A 379 5.11 4.01 9.09
CA GLY A 379 6.52 3.68 9.31
C GLY A 379 7.47 4.71 8.69
N LYS A 380 7.17 5.17 7.46
CA LYS A 380 7.91 6.23 6.77
C LYS A 380 7.85 7.56 7.54
N ALA A 381 6.68 7.96 8.03
CA ALA A 381 6.49 9.18 8.81
C ALA A 381 7.22 9.16 10.17
N ALA A 382 7.27 7.99 10.83
CA ALA A 382 8.05 7.83 12.05
C ALA A 382 9.56 7.93 11.80
N ALA A 383 10.06 7.32 10.71
CA ALA A 383 11.46 7.44 10.32
C ALA A 383 11.87 8.90 10.03
N GLU A 384 11.03 9.64 9.30
CA GLU A 384 11.21 11.08 9.05
C GLU A 384 11.29 11.86 10.38
N SER A 385 10.33 11.64 11.27
CA SER A 385 10.28 12.36 12.56
C SER A 385 11.51 12.08 13.41
N ILE A 386 11.95 10.81 13.50
CA ILE A 386 13.18 10.46 14.22
C ILE A 386 14.41 11.09 13.56
N CYS A 387 14.47 11.16 12.23
CA CYS A 387 15.56 11.80 11.51
C CYS A 387 15.69 13.28 11.87
N ARG A 388 14.56 13.99 11.79
CA ARG A 388 14.47 15.40 12.14
C ARG A 388 14.86 15.63 13.60
N ASP A 389 14.31 14.84 14.52
CA ASP A 389 14.48 15.04 15.95
C ASP A 389 15.90 14.69 16.44
N LEU A 390 16.51 13.63 15.88
CA LEU A 390 17.83 13.15 16.34
C LEU A 390 19.03 13.61 15.50
N ALA A 391 18.81 13.97 14.23
CA ALA A 391 19.87 14.34 13.30
C ALA A 391 19.67 15.73 12.66
N GLY A 392 18.52 16.40 12.86
CA GLY A 392 18.24 17.73 12.30
C GLY A 392 18.17 17.73 10.77
N LYS A 393 17.75 16.62 10.17
CA LYS A 393 17.65 16.43 8.71
C LYS A 393 16.25 15.99 8.33
N GLU A 394 15.75 16.55 7.23
CA GLU A 394 14.54 16.05 6.56
C GLU A 394 14.95 14.89 5.62
N MET A 395 14.21 13.77 5.62
CA MET A 395 14.44 12.68 4.66
C MET A 395 13.68 12.91 3.35
N PHE A 396 12.48 13.50 3.41
CA PHE A 396 11.60 13.67 2.26
C PHE A 396 11.34 15.15 1.96
N ALA A 397 11.33 15.49 0.67
CA ALA A 397 10.86 16.79 0.22
C ALA A 397 9.35 16.94 0.47
N PRO A 398 8.86 18.17 0.71
CA PRO A 398 7.42 18.44 0.77
C PRO A 398 6.76 18.11 -0.57
N LEU A 399 5.50 17.70 -0.51
CA LEU A 399 4.71 17.40 -1.71
C LEU A 399 4.55 18.66 -2.56
N ALA A 400 4.90 18.58 -3.85
CA ALA A 400 4.69 19.68 -4.78
C ALA A 400 3.20 19.84 -5.13
N GLU A 401 2.89 20.90 -5.89
CA GLU A 401 1.54 21.17 -6.37
C GLU A 401 0.99 19.97 -7.17
N GLU A 402 -0.24 19.55 -6.85
CA GLU A 402 -0.93 18.47 -7.54
C GLU A 402 -1.62 18.96 -8.83
N VAL A 403 -1.50 18.16 -9.91
CA VAL A 403 -2.11 18.47 -11.21
C VAL A 403 -3.47 17.80 -11.35
N SER A 404 -4.51 18.60 -11.55
CA SER A 404 -5.86 18.12 -11.86
C SER A 404 -6.08 17.90 -13.35
N TYR A 405 -7.10 17.12 -13.70
CA TYR A 405 -7.47 16.85 -15.09
C TYR A 405 -7.63 18.11 -15.94
N LYS A 406 -8.29 19.15 -15.39
CA LYS A 406 -8.56 20.42 -16.08
C LYS A 406 -7.31 21.22 -16.45
N LYS A 407 -6.18 20.95 -15.80
CA LYS A 407 -4.90 21.62 -16.08
C LYS A 407 -4.12 20.94 -17.21
N LEU A 408 -4.50 19.73 -17.61
CA LEU A 408 -3.82 18.96 -18.65
C LEU A 408 -4.39 19.33 -20.03
N ASN A 409 -3.52 19.38 -21.04
CA ASN A 409 -3.94 19.54 -22.43
C ASN A 409 -4.18 18.13 -23.01
N ILE A 410 -5.34 17.54 -22.74
CA ILE A 410 -5.60 16.12 -23.06
C ILE A 410 -6.01 15.91 -24.52
N ASP A 411 -7.00 16.68 -24.98
CA ASP A 411 -7.67 16.46 -26.26
C ASP A 411 -6.75 16.56 -27.49
N ARG A 412 -5.61 17.24 -27.34
CA ARG A 412 -4.63 17.41 -28.42
C ARG A 412 -3.61 16.27 -28.50
N TYR A 413 -3.32 15.57 -27.41
CA TYR A 413 -2.12 14.73 -27.30
C TYR A 413 -2.41 13.26 -26.93
N PHE A 414 -3.63 12.93 -26.53
CA PHE A 414 -3.96 11.59 -26.06
C PHE A 414 -5.22 11.04 -26.72
N GLU A 415 -5.29 9.71 -26.80
CA GLU A 415 -6.41 8.97 -27.36
C GLU A 415 -6.97 7.97 -26.35
N PRO A 416 -8.27 7.61 -26.43
CA PRO A 416 -8.86 6.60 -25.57
C PRO A 416 -8.27 5.22 -25.87
N LYS A 417 -7.99 4.44 -24.82
CA LYS A 417 -7.40 3.10 -24.93
C LYS A 417 -8.07 2.16 -23.95
N MET A 418 -8.28 0.90 -24.32
CA MET A 418 -8.84 -0.12 -23.42
C MET A 418 -7.89 -0.40 -22.24
N ARG A 419 -8.48 -0.60 -21.05
CA ARG A 419 -7.74 -0.90 -19.82
C ARG A 419 -7.39 -2.38 -19.76
N LEU A 420 -6.11 -2.69 -19.59
CA LEU A 420 -5.69 -4.03 -19.20
C LEU A 420 -5.89 -4.21 -17.70
N ARG A 421 -6.27 -5.42 -17.27
CA ARG A 421 -6.47 -5.78 -15.86
C ARG A 421 -5.74 -7.08 -15.57
N THR A 422 -5.44 -7.31 -14.28
CA THR A 422 -4.91 -8.58 -13.80
C THR A 422 -5.80 -9.73 -14.23
N PHE A 423 -5.19 -10.83 -14.67
CA PHE A 423 -5.93 -12.05 -15.00
C PHE A 423 -6.21 -12.82 -13.71
N SER A 424 -7.50 -12.98 -13.38
CA SER A 424 -7.94 -13.86 -12.29
C SER A 424 -8.29 -15.24 -12.83
N ALA A 425 -7.74 -16.28 -12.19
CA ALA A 425 -8.04 -17.66 -12.54
C ALA A 425 -9.54 -17.98 -12.37
N PRO A 426 -10.11 -18.89 -13.19
CA PRO A 426 -11.48 -19.34 -13.03
C PRO A 426 -11.73 -19.87 -11.61
N ALA A 427 -12.94 -19.64 -11.08
CA ALA A 427 -13.28 -20.04 -9.72
C ALA A 427 -13.01 -21.52 -9.41
N SER A 428 -13.22 -22.43 -10.39
CA SER A 428 -12.91 -23.86 -10.24
C SER A 428 -11.43 -24.13 -9.94
N GLN A 429 -10.52 -23.37 -10.54
CA GLN A 429 -9.08 -23.49 -10.30
C GLN A 429 -8.67 -22.80 -9.00
N ARG A 430 -9.28 -21.65 -8.67
CA ARG A 430 -8.99 -20.95 -7.40
C ARG A 430 -9.28 -21.81 -6.17
N ARG A 431 -10.25 -22.73 -6.28
CA ARG A 431 -10.65 -23.63 -5.19
C ARG A 431 -9.70 -24.81 -4.96
N SER A 432 -8.84 -25.16 -5.92
CA SER A 432 -8.10 -26.43 -5.90
C SER A 432 -6.75 -26.37 -5.17
N GLY A 433 -6.35 -25.21 -4.63
CA GLY A 433 -5.09 -25.09 -3.90
C GLY A 433 -4.73 -23.67 -3.51
N PHE A 434 -3.48 -23.51 -3.04
CA PHE A 434 -2.91 -22.24 -2.58
C PHE A 434 -2.00 -21.58 -3.62
N GLU A 435 -2.03 -22.06 -4.87
CA GLU A 435 -1.37 -21.39 -6.00
C GLU A 435 -1.94 -19.98 -6.22
N PRO A 436 -1.13 -19.02 -6.72
CA PRO A 436 -1.58 -17.66 -6.97
C PRO A 436 -2.85 -17.62 -7.83
N VAL A 437 -3.89 -16.95 -7.31
CA VAL A 437 -5.18 -16.84 -8.03
C VAL A 437 -5.19 -15.75 -9.08
N ASP A 438 -4.37 -14.74 -8.89
CA ASP A 438 -4.22 -13.59 -9.78
C ASP A 438 -2.83 -13.66 -10.40
N SER A 439 -2.79 -13.71 -11.73
CA SER A 439 -1.53 -13.76 -12.49
C SER A 439 -1.12 -12.34 -12.87
N VAL A 440 0.13 -12.01 -12.57
CA VAL A 440 0.77 -10.79 -13.08
C VAL A 440 0.84 -10.89 -14.60
N VAL A 441 0.43 -9.82 -15.28
CA VAL A 441 0.49 -9.75 -16.75
C VAL A 441 1.94 -9.76 -17.25
N SER A 442 2.15 -10.01 -18.53
CA SER A 442 3.50 -10.00 -19.10
C SER A 442 4.13 -8.60 -19.04
N LEU A 443 5.47 -8.51 -19.16
CA LEU A 443 6.14 -7.23 -19.24
C LEU A 443 5.63 -6.40 -20.44
N GLU A 444 5.41 -7.04 -21.58
CA GLU A 444 4.91 -6.39 -22.79
C GLU A 444 3.50 -5.82 -22.59
N GLU A 445 2.60 -6.58 -21.96
CA GLU A 445 1.27 -6.08 -21.57
C GLU A 445 1.38 -4.92 -20.58
N GLY A 446 2.31 -5.01 -19.63
CA GLY A 446 2.61 -3.94 -18.69
C GLY A 446 3.13 -2.66 -19.37
N VAL A 447 4.00 -2.77 -20.37
CA VAL A 447 4.48 -1.63 -21.18
C VAL A 447 3.31 -0.97 -21.90
N VAL A 448 2.40 -1.75 -22.49
CA VAL A 448 1.21 -1.24 -23.20
C VAL A 448 0.26 -0.51 -22.23
N GLU A 449 -0.01 -1.06 -21.05
CA GLU A 449 -0.85 -0.40 -20.05
C GLU A 449 -0.17 0.83 -19.44
N ALA A 450 1.16 0.80 -19.26
CA ALA A 450 1.92 1.95 -18.79
C ALA A 450 1.91 3.10 -19.79
N ASP A 451 1.98 2.83 -21.09
CA ASP A 451 1.91 3.82 -22.18
C ASP A 451 0.58 4.59 -22.22
N ARG A 452 -0.50 4.04 -21.66
CA ARG A 452 -1.77 4.77 -21.52
C ARG A 452 -1.68 5.99 -20.61
N CYS A 453 -0.76 5.99 -19.64
CA CYS A 453 -0.76 7.01 -18.59
C CYS A 453 -0.26 8.37 -19.07
N PHE A 454 -0.98 9.43 -18.67
CA PHE A 454 -0.71 10.80 -19.10
C PHE A 454 0.60 11.37 -18.57
N ARG A 455 1.21 10.77 -17.54
CA ARG A 455 2.37 11.33 -16.80
C ARG A 455 2.07 12.73 -16.28
N CYS A 456 0.92 12.90 -15.63
CA CYS A 456 0.44 14.19 -15.12
C CYS A 456 1.54 14.90 -14.33
N GLY A 457 1.82 16.17 -14.64
CA GLY A 457 2.78 16.97 -13.90
C GLY A 457 4.26 16.70 -14.15
N MET A 458 4.63 15.76 -15.03
CA MET A 458 6.02 15.35 -15.18
C MET A 458 6.65 15.78 -16.51
N CYS A 459 7.84 16.39 -16.44
CA CYS A 459 8.66 16.70 -17.60
C CYS A 459 9.19 15.41 -18.24
N LEU A 460 9.04 15.31 -19.56
CA LEU A 460 9.52 14.17 -20.34
C LEU A 460 10.57 14.58 -21.39
N GLY A 461 11.15 15.78 -21.32
CA GLY A 461 11.98 16.37 -22.38
C GLY A 461 13.39 15.81 -22.58
N GLY A 462 13.69 14.61 -22.09
CA GLY A 462 15.04 14.04 -22.22
C GLY A 462 15.35 13.66 -23.66
N ILE A 463 16.63 13.50 -24.00
CA ILE A 463 17.06 13.16 -25.37
C ILE A 463 16.56 11.78 -25.85
N ASN A 464 16.12 10.92 -24.93
CA ASN A 464 15.56 9.59 -25.17
C ASN A 464 14.02 9.56 -25.04
N SER A 465 13.36 10.71 -25.12
CA SER A 465 11.90 10.84 -25.09
C SER A 465 11.45 11.90 -26.08
N ASP A 466 10.28 11.70 -26.69
CA ASP A 466 9.80 12.53 -27.81
C ASP A 466 9.03 13.80 -27.38
N CYS A 467 8.92 14.05 -26.08
CA CYS A 467 8.09 15.14 -25.55
C CYS A 467 8.84 16.48 -25.49
N ASP A 468 8.84 17.20 -26.62
CA ASP A 468 9.45 18.53 -26.76
C ASP A 468 8.44 19.64 -27.08
N TRP A 469 7.14 19.45 -26.79
CA TRP A 469 6.09 20.38 -27.24
C TRP A 469 6.30 21.82 -26.80
N CYS A 470 6.68 22.05 -25.54
CA CYS A 470 6.97 23.40 -25.04
C CYS A 470 8.14 24.08 -25.77
N PHE A 471 9.16 23.30 -26.15
CA PHE A 471 10.32 23.77 -26.90
C PHE A 471 9.98 24.00 -28.37
N ARG A 472 9.23 23.09 -29.00
CA ARG A 472 8.79 23.19 -30.40
C ARG A 472 7.76 24.31 -30.65
N ALA A 473 7.03 24.71 -29.61
CA ALA A 473 6.07 25.80 -29.67
C ALA A 473 6.73 27.18 -29.52
N CYS A 474 8.02 27.24 -29.19
CA CYS A 474 8.76 28.50 -29.10
C CYS A 474 9.11 29.02 -30.49
N ASP A 475 8.61 30.20 -30.83
CA ASP A 475 8.95 30.87 -32.10
C ASP A 475 10.30 31.59 -32.03
N GLU A 476 10.78 31.88 -30.82
CA GLU A 476 12.07 32.48 -30.59
C GLU A 476 13.17 31.42 -30.69
N LYS A 477 14.17 31.70 -31.53
CA LYS A 477 15.23 30.74 -31.88
C LYS A 477 15.94 30.17 -30.65
N ASP A 478 16.13 31.01 -29.64
CA ASP A 478 16.88 30.70 -28.42
C ASP A 478 16.09 31.10 -27.16
N GLY A 479 14.75 31.12 -27.22
CA GLY A 479 13.89 31.55 -26.09
C GLY A 479 13.76 30.52 -24.95
N ILE A 480 14.15 29.26 -25.19
CA ILE A 480 14.13 28.16 -24.22
C ILE A 480 15.43 27.38 -24.34
N ASN A 481 16.09 27.09 -23.22
CA ASN A 481 17.23 26.18 -23.19
C ASN A 481 16.75 24.76 -22.91
N LYS A 482 17.16 23.79 -23.75
CA LYS A 482 16.94 22.36 -23.53
C LYS A 482 18.21 21.72 -22.97
N PHE A 483 18.10 21.01 -21.86
CA PHE A 483 19.22 20.23 -21.33
C PHE A 483 19.43 18.96 -22.15
N MET A 484 20.62 18.79 -22.72
CA MET A 484 20.98 17.66 -23.58
C MET A 484 21.39 16.43 -22.75
N VAL A 485 20.46 15.94 -21.92
CA VAL A 485 20.64 14.78 -21.04
C VAL A 485 19.52 13.75 -21.24
N GLU A 486 19.79 12.49 -20.87
CA GLU A 486 18.74 11.47 -20.82
C GLU A 486 17.65 11.84 -19.80
N TRP A 487 16.43 11.40 -20.08
CA TRP A 487 15.31 11.62 -19.19
C TRP A 487 15.57 10.99 -17.81
N ASN A 488 15.24 11.74 -16.78
CA ASN A 488 15.18 11.31 -15.38
C ASN A 488 13.92 11.91 -14.73
N HIS A 489 13.41 11.26 -13.69
CA HIS A 489 12.18 11.69 -13.01
C HIS A 489 12.38 12.96 -12.17
N THR A 490 13.64 13.36 -11.92
CA THR A 490 14.02 14.58 -11.19
C THR A 490 14.08 15.84 -12.06
N GLY A 491 13.53 15.83 -13.28
CA GLY A 491 13.42 17.02 -14.13
C GLY A 491 12.86 18.26 -13.39
N PRO A 492 12.77 19.43 -14.05
CA PRO A 492 12.56 19.59 -15.49
C PRO A 492 13.85 19.58 -16.32
N LEU A 493 13.66 19.45 -17.64
CA LEU A 493 14.73 19.33 -18.62
C LEU A 493 14.81 20.53 -19.58
N PHE A 494 14.13 21.61 -19.19
CA PHE A 494 14.10 22.89 -19.90
C PHE A 494 14.16 24.03 -18.90
N GLU A 495 14.71 25.16 -19.33
CA GLU A 495 14.67 26.41 -18.61
C GLU A 495 14.45 27.59 -19.56
N ILE A 496 14.04 28.72 -18.99
CA ILE A 496 13.90 29.97 -19.74
C ILE A 496 15.27 30.50 -20.15
N SER A 497 15.35 31.09 -21.34
CA SER A 497 16.52 31.83 -21.83
C SER A 497 16.28 33.34 -21.76
N SER A 498 17.37 34.12 -21.81
CA SER A 498 17.31 35.59 -21.87
C SER A 498 16.58 36.13 -23.10
N ASP A 499 16.46 35.32 -24.16
CA ASP A 499 15.81 35.71 -25.41
C ASP A 499 14.30 35.42 -25.41
N CYS A 500 13.73 35.03 -24.26
CA CYS A 500 12.29 34.78 -24.13
C CYS A 500 11.48 36.09 -24.24
N ASP A 501 10.48 36.10 -25.12
CA ASP A 501 9.58 37.23 -25.37
C ASP A 501 8.31 37.23 -24.50
N GLY A 502 8.10 36.17 -23.70
CA GLY A 502 6.92 36.03 -22.83
C GLY A 502 5.61 35.70 -23.56
N CYS A 503 5.64 35.20 -24.80
CA CYS A 503 4.41 34.94 -25.59
C CYS A 503 3.49 33.84 -25.03
N GLY A 504 3.99 32.97 -24.15
CA GLY A 504 3.19 31.97 -23.42
C GLY A 504 2.87 30.66 -24.14
N LYS A 505 3.22 30.53 -25.42
CA LYS A 505 2.94 29.31 -26.21
C LYS A 505 3.45 28.03 -25.58
N CYS A 506 4.61 28.09 -24.91
CA CYS A 506 5.23 26.92 -24.29
C CYS A 506 4.36 26.31 -23.17
N TRP A 507 3.66 27.11 -22.36
CA TRP A 507 2.75 26.60 -21.33
C TRP A 507 1.36 26.24 -21.86
N GLU A 508 0.88 26.91 -22.90
CA GLU A 508 -0.37 26.54 -23.57
C GLU A 508 -0.27 25.17 -24.26
N ASP A 509 0.89 24.89 -24.87
CA ASP A 509 1.16 23.62 -25.57
C ASP A 509 1.67 22.51 -24.64
N CYS A 510 1.85 22.76 -23.34
CA CYS A 510 2.33 21.73 -22.43
C CYS A 510 1.23 20.66 -22.17
N PRO A 511 1.45 19.37 -22.54
CA PRO A 511 0.43 18.34 -22.33
C PRO A 511 0.16 18.04 -20.85
N ARG A 512 1.16 18.33 -20.00
CA ARG A 512 1.28 17.78 -18.64
C ARG A 512 1.26 18.83 -17.53
N TYR A 513 1.11 20.12 -17.87
CA TYR A 513 1.15 21.23 -16.91
C TYR A 513 2.47 21.34 -16.14
N VAL A 514 3.60 21.11 -16.82
CA VAL A 514 4.95 21.20 -16.24
C VAL A 514 5.49 22.62 -16.31
N VAL A 515 5.15 23.36 -17.37
CA VAL A 515 5.50 24.77 -17.52
C VAL A 515 4.28 25.63 -17.25
N THR A 516 4.44 26.63 -16.40
CA THR A 516 3.38 27.52 -15.94
C THR A 516 3.84 28.97 -16.01
N PRO A 517 2.92 29.93 -16.24
CA PRO A 517 3.24 31.35 -16.17
C PRO A 517 3.55 31.76 -14.73
N VAL A 518 4.60 32.55 -14.53
CA VAL A 518 4.90 33.21 -13.25
C VAL A 518 5.10 34.70 -13.46
N GLU A 519 4.54 35.51 -12.55
CA GLU A 519 4.80 36.95 -12.51
C GLU A 519 6.16 37.19 -11.87
N ILE A 520 7.01 37.96 -12.56
CA ILE A 520 8.24 38.53 -12.01
C ILE A 520 8.10 40.04 -11.91
N GLU A 521 8.62 40.62 -10.84
CA GLU A 521 8.78 42.06 -10.70
C GLU A 521 10.18 42.42 -11.16
N ASN A 522 10.29 43.43 -12.04
CA ASN A 522 11.58 43.97 -12.41
C ASN A 522 12.13 44.77 -11.21
N ASP A 523 13.01 44.15 -10.41
CA ASP A 523 13.85 44.86 -9.45
C ASP A 523 14.99 45.56 -10.22
N GLU A 524 14.65 46.57 -11.02
CA GLU A 524 15.63 47.51 -11.56
C GLU A 524 15.89 48.61 -10.51
N GLU A 525 17.04 48.50 -9.80
CA GLU A 525 17.77 49.66 -9.26
C GLU A 525 18.74 50.22 -10.32
#